data_AF-A0A372BX22-F1
#
_entry.id   AF-A0A372BX22-F1
#
_cell.length_a   1.000
_cell.length_b   1.000
_cell.length_c   1.000
_cell.angle_alpha   90.00
_cell.angle_beta   90.00
_cell.angle_gamma   90.00
#
_symmetry.space_group_name_H-M   'P 1'
#
loop_
_entity.id
_entity.type
_entity.pdbx_description
1 polymer ?
#
loop_
_entity_poly.entity_id
_entity_poly.type
_entity_poly.pdbx_seq_one_letter_code
_entity_poly.pdbx_strand_id
1 'polypeptide(L)'
;MKTIGRFIRTVLILVVIVVGAAIAYAYSGHYDISVGTGHTPWTAWYLGTLRERAIETRAGDIDVPDLDDSDMAEAGAVAYDESCSGCHGRPGRSPSDSFDPRPPALTRGQPDPAEMYWVARNGIKMSAMPRIGEERVSDEQLWQIAAFLQTASSLTEGEYRNLVEPPEPEPEQEPEATEEESETGEPSTDDERAADSGDSAEDEDGSDEAENGNNGSGGEGETA
;
A
#
# COMPACT_ATOMS: atom_id res chain seq x y z
N MET A 1 3.56 63.72 -14.58
CA MET A 1 3.49 62.79 -15.75
C MET A 1 4.83 62.14 -16.10
N LYS A 2 5.92 62.90 -16.33
CA LYS A 2 7.25 62.31 -16.70
C LYS A 2 7.88 61.39 -15.63
N THR A 3 7.63 61.64 -14.35
CA THR A 3 8.09 60.79 -13.23
C THR A 3 7.38 59.45 -13.18
N ILE A 4 6.06 59.45 -13.38
CA ILE A 4 5.23 58.23 -13.46
C ILE A 4 5.66 57.35 -14.64
N GLY A 5 5.90 57.95 -15.82
CA GLY A 5 6.39 57.21 -16.99
C GLY A 5 7.78 56.58 -16.79
N ARG A 6 8.68 57.25 -16.06
CA ARG A 6 9.98 56.65 -15.68
C ARG A 6 9.81 55.53 -14.67
N PHE A 7 8.96 55.72 -13.66
CA PHE A 7 8.69 54.70 -12.65
C PHE A 7 8.14 53.41 -13.27
N ILE A 8 7.13 53.50 -14.13
CA ILE A 8 6.56 52.33 -14.83
C ILE A 8 7.63 51.63 -15.69
N ARG A 9 8.44 52.40 -16.44
CA ARG A 9 9.51 51.82 -17.27
C ARG A 9 10.56 51.09 -16.42
N THR A 10 10.94 51.64 -15.27
CA THR A 10 11.86 51.00 -14.34
C THR A 10 11.26 49.71 -13.78
N VAL A 11 10.00 49.72 -13.34
CA VAL A 11 9.31 48.52 -12.84
C VAL A 11 9.24 47.44 -13.92
N LEU A 12 8.88 47.79 -15.15
CA LEU A 12 8.82 46.82 -16.26
C LEU A 12 10.21 46.21 -16.56
N ILE A 13 11.27 47.02 -16.57
CA ILE A 13 12.64 46.51 -16.77
C ILE A 13 13.01 45.55 -15.63
N LEU A 14 12.71 45.90 -14.39
CA LEU A 14 12.99 45.02 -13.24
C LEU A 14 12.23 43.70 -13.34
N VAL A 15 10.95 43.73 -13.73
CA VAL A 15 10.16 42.50 -13.94
C VAL A 15 10.79 41.63 -15.03
N VAL A 16 11.19 42.21 -16.16
CA VAL A 16 11.86 41.46 -17.25
C VAL A 16 13.18 40.84 -16.77
N ILE A 17 13.98 41.57 -15.98
CA ILE A 17 15.23 41.04 -15.41
C ILE A 17 14.95 39.87 -14.48
N VAL A 18 13.96 39.99 -13.57
CA VAL A 18 13.60 38.92 -12.62
C VAL A 18 13.11 37.67 -13.37
N VAL A 19 12.23 37.83 -14.36
CA VAL A 19 11.73 36.71 -15.18
C VAL A 19 12.86 36.08 -15.98
N GLY A 20 13.71 36.89 -16.61
CA GLY A 20 14.88 36.40 -17.35
C GLY A 20 15.86 35.62 -16.48
N ALA A 21 16.11 36.09 -15.25
CA ALA A 21 16.95 35.39 -14.28
C ALA A 21 16.34 34.05 -13.83
N ALA A 22 15.03 34.00 -13.59
CA ALA A 22 14.33 32.76 -13.23
C ALA A 22 14.40 31.72 -14.36
N ILE A 23 14.22 32.14 -15.62
CA ILE A 23 14.39 31.27 -16.79
C ILE A 23 15.84 30.79 -16.87
N ALA A 24 16.82 31.69 -16.81
CA ALA A 24 18.23 31.30 -16.86
C ALA A 24 18.60 30.29 -15.76
N TYR A 25 18.06 30.45 -14.55
CA TYR A 25 18.26 29.50 -13.45
C TYR A 25 17.66 28.12 -13.77
N ALA A 26 16.44 28.06 -14.31
CA ALA A 26 15.81 26.79 -14.71
C ALA A 26 16.62 26.04 -15.78
N TYR A 27 17.22 26.76 -16.73
CA TYR A 27 18.09 26.18 -17.76
C TYR A 27 19.52 25.88 -17.28
N SER A 28 19.89 26.31 -16.07
CA SER A 28 21.26 26.14 -15.56
C SER A 28 21.55 24.73 -15.01
N GLY A 29 20.52 23.93 -14.73
CA GLY A 29 20.65 22.59 -14.13
C GLY A 29 21.08 22.57 -12.66
N HIS A 30 21.16 23.73 -11.98
CA HIS A 30 21.60 23.81 -10.59
C HIS A 30 20.53 23.43 -9.55
N TYR A 31 19.27 23.31 -9.97
CA TYR A 31 18.20 22.90 -9.07
C TYR A 31 18.19 21.38 -8.94
N ASP A 32 18.50 20.88 -7.75
CA ASP A 32 18.45 19.45 -7.46
C ASP A 32 16.99 18.98 -7.39
N ILE A 33 16.65 18.00 -8.22
CA ILE A 33 15.31 17.41 -8.32
C ILE A 33 15.21 16.04 -7.63
N SER A 34 16.28 15.62 -6.95
CA SER A 34 16.35 14.31 -6.30
C SER A 34 15.41 14.26 -5.08
N VAL A 35 14.75 13.13 -4.89
CA VAL A 35 13.89 12.88 -3.72
C VAL A 35 14.70 13.03 -2.43
N GLY A 36 14.15 13.76 -1.45
CA GLY A 36 14.75 13.91 -0.12
C GLY A 36 15.67 15.13 0.03
N THR A 37 15.97 15.83 -1.06
CA THR A 37 16.70 17.12 -1.02
C THR A 37 15.79 18.28 -0.61
N GLY A 38 14.48 18.07 -0.69
CA GLY A 38 13.46 19.01 -0.24
C GLY A 38 13.39 20.27 -1.08
N HIS A 39 12.37 21.06 -0.79
CA HIS A 39 12.21 22.39 -1.35
C HIS A 39 12.99 23.42 -0.55
N THR A 40 13.39 24.53 -1.19
CA THR A 40 13.84 25.72 -0.45
C THR A 40 12.78 26.12 0.60
N PRO A 41 13.13 26.71 1.75
CA PRO A 41 12.16 27.01 2.81
C PRO A 41 10.94 27.80 2.32
N TRP A 42 11.16 28.75 1.40
CA TRP A 42 10.08 29.55 0.82
C TRP A 42 9.17 28.74 -0.12
N THR A 43 9.74 27.88 -0.98
CA THR A 43 8.94 27.03 -1.87
C THR A 43 8.18 25.97 -1.09
N ALA A 44 8.79 25.39 -0.05
CA ALA A 44 8.13 24.44 0.85
C ALA A 44 6.93 25.09 1.56
N TRP A 45 7.13 26.28 2.14
CA TRP A 45 6.06 27.04 2.80
C TRP A 45 4.93 27.40 1.83
N TYR A 46 5.26 27.90 0.63
CA TYR A 46 4.26 28.33 -0.35
C TYR A 46 3.42 27.16 -0.87
N LEU A 47 4.07 26.06 -1.29
CA LEU A 47 3.37 24.88 -1.78
C LEU A 47 2.57 24.19 -0.67
N GLY A 48 3.12 24.11 0.55
CA GLY A 48 2.40 23.59 1.72
C GLY A 48 1.15 24.42 2.03
N THR A 49 1.27 25.75 2.04
CA THR A 49 0.14 26.65 2.29
C THR A 49 -0.93 26.54 1.19
N LEU A 50 -0.51 26.49 -0.08
CA LEU A 50 -1.44 26.29 -1.20
C LEU A 50 -2.18 24.96 -1.08
N ARG A 51 -1.47 23.87 -0.75
CA ARG A 51 -2.04 22.54 -0.57
C ARG A 51 -3.08 22.54 0.54
N GLU A 52 -2.72 23.02 1.72
CA GLU A 52 -3.59 23.05 2.89
C GLU A 52 -4.88 23.82 2.61
N ARG A 53 -4.76 25.06 2.11
CA ARG A 53 -5.93 25.91 1.79
C ARG A 53 -6.80 25.30 0.71
N ALA A 54 -6.19 24.65 -0.28
CA ALA A 54 -6.93 24.03 -1.37
C ALA A 54 -7.72 22.79 -0.92
N ILE A 55 -7.19 22.02 0.03
CA ILE A 55 -7.86 20.87 0.65
C ILE A 55 -9.00 21.37 1.53
N GLU A 56 -8.72 22.27 2.49
CA GLU A 56 -9.71 22.87 3.41
C GLU A 56 -10.92 23.42 2.63
N THR A 57 -10.67 24.18 1.56
CA THR A 57 -11.74 24.76 0.73
C THR A 57 -12.59 23.72 0.02
N ARG A 58 -12.01 22.58 -0.39
CA ARG A 58 -12.73 21.56 -1.18
C ARG A 58 -13.36 20.47 -0.33
N ALA A 59 -12.81 20.24 0.86
CA ALA A 59 -13.37 19.35 1.85
C ALA A 59 -14.53 20.00 2.62
N GLY A 60 -14.58 21.34 2.69
CA GLY A 60 -15.55 22.08 3.52
C GLY A 60 -17.03 21.85 3.20
N ASP A 61 -17.39 21.40 1.99
CA ASP A 61 -18.77 21.11 1.57
C ASP A 61 -19.07 19.59 1.50
N ILE A 62 -18.19 18.75 2.04
CA ILE A 62 -18.36 17.30 2.02
C ILE A 62 -19.15 16.85 3.25
N ASP A 63 -20.30 16.25 3.02
CA ASP A 63 -21.10 15.61 4.07
C ASP A 63 -20.41 14.31 4.52
N VAL A 64 -19.92 14.30 5.76
CA VAL A 64 -19.31 13.12 6.38
C VAL A 64 -20.44 12.21 6.90
N PRO A 65 -20.52 10.93 6.47
CA PRO A 65 -21.48 9.98 7.01
C PRO A 65 -21.16 9.62 8.46
N ASP A 66 -22.05 8.88 9.13
CA ASP A 66 -21.73 8.32 10.43
C ASP A 66 -20.57 7.30 10.30
N LEU A 67 -19.55 7.45 11.13
CA LEU A 67 -18.33 6.63 11.10
C LEU A 67 -18.18 5.73 12.33
N ASP A 68 -19.16 5.74 13.25
CA ASP A 68 -19.11 5.00 14.53
C ASP A 68 -19.50 3.51 14.39
N ASP A 69 -19.54 2.98 13.17
CA ASP A 69 -19.84 1.57 12.88
C ASP A 69 -18.55 0.72 12.91
N SER A 70 -18.53 -0.31 13.77
CA SER A 70 -17.39 -1.22 13.88
C SER A 70 -17.12 -2.00 12.61
N ASP A 71 -18.16 -2.48 11.93
CA ASP A 71 -18.03 -3.31 10.73
C ASP A 71 -17.45 -2.46 9.58
N MET A 72 -17.83 -1.17 9.55
CA MET A 72 -17.28 -0.18 8.62
C MET A 72 -15.79 0.09 8.86
N ALA A 73 -15.38 0.21 10.13
CA ALA A 73 -13.97 0.39 10.49
C ALA A 73 -13.12 -0.87 10.20
N GLU A 74 -13.67 -2.07 10.41
CA GLU A 74 -13.01 -3.33 10.09
C GLU A 74 -12.80 -3.49 8.57
N ALA A 75 -13.84 -3.25 7.77
CA ALA A 75 -13.73 -3.20 6.31
C ALA A 75 -12.72 -2.13 5.85
N GLY A 76 -12.68 -1.00 6.56
CA GLY A 76 -11.75 0.08 6.33
C GLY A 76 -10.29 -0.30 6.54
N ALA A 77 -10.00 -1.15 7.53
CA ALA A 77 -8.64 -1.65 7.77
C ALA A 77 -8.12 -2.44 6.57
N VAL A 78 -8.96 -3.31 5.99
CA VAL A 78 -8.63 -4.10 4.79
C VAL A 78 -8.37 -3.17 3.60
N ALA A 79 -9.30 -2.24 3.32
CA ALA A 79 -9.16 -1.30 2.21
C ALA A 79 -7.93 -0.37 2.35
N TYR A 80 -7.63 0.08 3.59
CA TYR A 80 -6.42 0.84 3.90
C TYR A 80 -5.16 0.03 3.63
N ASP A 81 -5.17 -1.26 3.97
CA ASP A 81 -4.01 -2.13 3.78
C ASP A 81 -3.63 -2.24 2.30
N GLU A 82 -4.62 -2.48 1.45
CA GLU A 82 -4.46 -2.66 0.01
C GLU A 82 -4.02 -1.37 -0.71
N SER A 83 -4.52 -0.21 -0.26
CA SER A 83 -4.45 1.02 -1.05
C SER A 83 -3.57 2.12 -0.45
N CYS A 84 -3.31 2.11 0.86
CA CYS A 84 -2.66 3.22 1.56
C CYS A 84 -1.40 2.81 2.33
N SER A 85 -1.39 1.61 2.91
CA SER A 85 -0.40 1.18 3.90
C SER A 85 1.04 1.14 3.35
N GLY A 86 1.22 0.84 2.06
CA GLY A 86 2.54 0.77 1.43
C GLY A 86 3.31 2.10 1.42
N CYS A 87 2.61 3.23 1.43
CA CYS A 87 3.23 4.56 1.48
C CYS A 87 3.09 5.21 2.86
N HIS A 88 1.92 5.08 3.49
CA HIS A 88 1.59 5.76 4.75
C HIS A 88 1.95 4.96 6.01
N GLY A 89 2.38 3.71 5.84
CA GLY A 89 2.70 2.79 6.93
C GLY A 89 1.46 2.09 7.48
N ARG A 90 1.67 1.24 8.48
CA ARG A 90 0.64 0.51 9.24
C ARG A 90 0.65 0.98 10.69
N PRO A 91 -0.36 0.66 11.53
CA PRO A 91 -0.21 0.82 12.97
C PRO A 91 1.09 0.17 13.46
N GLY A 92 1.89 0.91 14.24
CA GLY A 92 3.22 0.48 14.69
C GLY A 92 4.36 0.61 13.67
N ARG A 93 4.10 0.91 12.38
CA ARG A 93 5.14 1.10 11.35
C ARG A 93 5.17 2.53 10.82
N SER A 94 6.35 3.02 10.45
CA SER A 94 6.51 4.36 9.87
C SER A 94 6.10 4.41 8.39
N PRO A 95 5.69 5.59 7.88
CA PRO A 95 5.58 5.85 6.45
C PRO A 95 6.89 5.58 5.70
N SER A 96 6.77 5.42 4.38
CA SER A 96 7.92 5.31 3.49
C SER A 96 8.70 6.63 3.42
N ASP A 97 10.03 6.53 3.44
CA ASP A 97 10.95 7.65 3.27
C ASP A 97 11.32 7.88 1.79
N SER A 98 10.74 7.11 0.86
CA SER A 98 11.03 7.16 -0.58
C SER A 98 10.27 8.23 -1.36
N PHE A 99 9.51 9.10 -0.69
CA PHE A 99 8.70 10.14 -1.34
C PHE A 99 9.02 11.54 -0.79
N ASP A 100 8.91 12.54 -1.67
CA ASP A 100 9.06 13.95 -1.34
C ASP A 100 7.84 14.73 -1.87
N PRO A 101 7.01 15.35 -1.01
CA PRO A 101 7.12 15.34 0.45
C PRO A 101 6.87 13.95 1.04
N ARG A 102 7.46 13.69 2.21
CA ARG A 102 7.24 12.45 2.97
C ARG A 102 5.74 12.25 3.24
N PRO A 103 5.16 11.06 3.06
CA PRO A 103 3.76 10.81 3.36
C PRO A 103 3.50 10.95 4.86
N PRO A 104 2.35 11.53 5.27
CA PRO A 104 1.97 11.58 6.68
C PRO A 104 1.71 10.17 7.24
N ALA A 105 1.97 10.00 8.54
CA ALA A 105 1.64 8.77 9.27
C ALA A 105 0.16 8.75 9.66
N LEU A 106 -0.70 8.31 8.74
CA LEU A 106 -2.15 8.35 8.89
C LEU A 106 -2.63 7.60 10.13
N THR A 107 -2.05 6.43 10.42
CA THR A 107 -2.42 5.56 11.54
C THR A 107 -1.96 6.07 12.91
N ARG A 108 -1.13 7.11 12.97
CA ARG A 108 -0.69 7.73 14.24
C ARG A 108 -1.47 9.01 14.57
N GLY A 109 -2.17 9.57 13.60
CA GLY A 109 -3.05 10.71 13.78
C GLY A 109 -4.51 10.30 13.76
N GLN A 110 -5.37 11.30 13.61
CA GLN A 110 -6.77 11.16 13.27
C GLN A 110 -7.05 12.26 12.24
N PRO A 111 -6.80 12.00 10.94
CA PRO A 111 -7.01 13.02 9.91
C PRO A 111 -8.48 13.42 9.86
N ASP A 112 -8.77 14.66 9.47
CA ASP A 112 -10.15 15.08 9.24
C ASP A 112 -10.79 14.17 8.16
N PRO A 113 -11.95 13.55 8.42
CA PRO A 113 -12.55 12.60 7.49
C PRO A 113 -12.87 13.19 6.12
N ALA A 114 -13.34 14.43 6.06
CA ALA A 114 -13.68 15.09 4.81
C ALA A 114 -12.42 15.41 3.99
N GLU A 115 -11.36 15.88 4.66
CA GLU A 115 -10.06 16.11 4.00
C GLU A 115 -9.44 14.80 3.51
N MET A 116 -9.45 13.76 4.35
CA MET A 116 -8.94 12.44 3.99
C MET A 116 -9.66 11.91 2.75
N TYR A 117 -11.00 11.91 2.78
CA TYR A 117 -11.82 11.49 1.66
C TYR A 117 -11.49 12.28 0.39
N TRP A 118 -11.42 13.61 0.48
CA TRP A 118 -11.13 14.45 -0.68
C TRP A 118 -9.74 14.16 -1.25
N VAL A 119 -8.72 14.05 -0.39
CA VAL A 119 -7.34 13.78 -0.77
C VAL A 119 -7.19 12.38 -1.38
N ALA A 120 -7.74 11.35 -0.77
CA ALA A 120 -7.69 9.99 -1.30
C ALA A 120 -8.43 9.89 -2.64
N ARG A 121 -9.61 10.51 -2.75
CA ARG A 121 -10.40 10.51 -3.97
C ARG A 121 -9.72 11.22 -5.15
N ASN A 122 -8.96 12.28 -4.90
CA ASN A 122 -8.45 13.17 -5.94
C ASN A 122 -6.92 13.12 -6.14
N GLY A 123 -6.18 12.66 -5.14
CA GLY A 123 -4.73 12.80 -5.07
C GLY A 123 -4.29 14.25 -4.83
N ILE A 124 -2.98 14.48 -4.81
CA ILE A 124 -2.41 15.82 -4.62
C ILE A 124 -1.43 16.13 -5.75
N LYS A 125 -1.74 17.16 -6.53
CA LYS A 125 -0.88 17.65 -7.61
C LYS A 125 0.49 18.07 -7.06
N MET A 126 1.55 17.82 -7.84
CA MET A 126 2.94 18.14 -7.46
C MET A 126 3.38 17.40 -6.19
N SER A 127 2.83 16.21 -5.98
CA SER A 127 3.25 15.27 -4.94
C SER A 127 3.22 13.86 -5.52
N ALA A 128 3.70 12.89 -4.73
CA ALA A 128 3.57 11.48 -5.07
C ALA A 128 2.23 10.85 -4.67
N MET A 129 1.29 11.61 -4.07
CA MET A 129 -0.03 11.08 -3.66
C MET A 129 -0.93 10.91 -4.90
N PRO A 130 -1.21 9.65 -5.33
CA PRO A 130 -2.00 9.40 -6.53
C PRO A 130 -3.49 9.60 -6.25
N ARG A 131 -4.26 9.74 -7.34
CA ARG A 131 -5.71 9.62 -7.31
C ARG A 131 -6.07 8.13 -7.17
N ILE A 132 -6.73 7.73 -6.08
CA ILE A 132 -7.17 6.33 -5.88
C ILE A 132 -8.69 6.16 -5.94
N GLY A 133 -9.47 7.21 -5.70
CA GLY A 133 -10.92 7.17 -5.84
C GLY A 133 -11.40 6.88 -7.26
N GLU A 134 -12.63 6.36 -7.37
CA GLU A 134 -13.33 5.96 -8.61
C GLU A 134 -12.70 4.77 -9.34
N GLU A 135 -11.39 4.74 -9.50
CA GLU A 135 -10.68 3.73 -10.30
C GLU A 135 -10.19 2.52 -9.48
N ARG A 136 -9.76 2.74 -8.23
CA ARG A 136 -9.19 1.68 -7.37
C ARG A 136 -9.99 1.47 -6.09
N VAL A 137 -10.55 2.55 -5.55
CA VAL A 137 -11.29 2.55 -4.28
C VAL A 137 -12.62 3.28 -4.50
N SER A 138 -13.72 2.62 -4.13
CA SER A 138 -15.06 3.21 -4.18
C SER A 138 -15.27 4.26 -3.09
N ASP A 139 -16.26 5.14 -3.25
CA ASP A 139 -16.59 6.14 -2.22
C ASP A 139 -16.95 5.49 -0.88
N GLU A 140 -17.64 4.35 -0.91
CA GLU A 140 -17.95 3.54 0.27
C GLU A 140 -16.67 3.08 0.99
N GLN A 141 -15.72 2.52 0.24
CA GLN A 141 -14.43 2.10 0.81
C GLN A 141 -13.59 3.29 1.30
N LEU A 142 -13.69 4.46 0.67
CA LEU A 142 -13.03 5.67 1.18
C LEU A 142 -13.58 6.06 2.54
N TRP A 143 -14.91 5.98 2.74
CA TRP A 143 -15.50 6.23 4.05
C TRP A 143 -15.16 5.15 5.07
N GLN A 144 -15.11 3.88 4.67
CA GLN A 144 -14.61 2.79 5.53
C GLN A 144 -13.18 3.07 5.99
N ILE A 145 -12.29 3.49 5.09
CA ILE A 145 -10.92 3.93 5.44
C ILE A 145 -10.97 5.11 6.42
N ALA A 146 -11.88 6.06 6.26
CA ALA A 146 -12.07 7.16 7.21
C ALA A 146 -12.41 6.63 8.59
N ALA A 147 -13.42 5.76 8.70
CA ALA A 147 -13.83 5.15 9.97
C ALA A 147 -12.67 4.40 10.64
N PHE A 148 -11.92 3.60 9.87
CA PHE A 148 -10.72 2.92 10.36
C PHE A 148 -9.68 3.90 10.94
N LEU A 149 -9.39 5.00 10.23
CA LEU A 149 -8.37 5.96 10.67
C LEU A 149 -8.74 6.69 11.97
N GLN A 150 -10.03 6.74 12.34
CA GLN A 150 -10.45 7.28 13.63
C GLN A 150 -10.03 6.39 14.81
N THR A 151 -9.87 5.08 14.60
CA THR A 151 -9.52 4.10 15.64
C THR A 151 -8.09 3.56 15.49
N ALA A 152 -7.45 3.74 14.34
CA ALA A 152 -6.15 3.15 14.01
C ALA A 152 -5.03 3.50 15.02
N SER A 153 -5.07 4.67 15.64
CA SER A 153 -4.05 5.13 16.59
C SER A 153 -3.96 4.32 17.88
N SER A 154 -5.00 3.58 18.25
CA SER A 154 -4.99 2.67 19.41
C SER A 154 -4.50 1.27 19.10
N LEU A 155 -4.36 0.90 17.82
CA LEU A 155 -4.02 -0.46 17.42
C LEU A 155 -2.51 -0.71 17.51
N THR A 156 -2.16 -1.88 18.04
CA THR A 156 -0.86 -2.49 17.85
C THR A 156 -0.74 -3.10 16.45
N GLU A 157 0.48 -3.37 16.03
CA GLU A 157 0.73 -4.08 14.76
C GLU A 157 0.07 -5.46 14.72
N GLY A 158 0.00 -6.16 15.86
CA GLY A 158 -0.63 -7.47 15.96
C GLY A 158 -2.14 -7.42 15.80
N GLU A 159 -2.80 -6.45 16.45
CA GLU A 159 -4.24 -6.23 16.33
C GLU A 159 -4.61 -5.83 14.90
N TYR A 160 -3.87 -4.90 14.29
CA TYR A 160 -4.08 -4.52 12.90
C TYR A 160 -3.96 -5.70 11.95
N ARG A 161 -2.96 -6.57 12.12
CA ARG A 161 -2.80 -7.77 11.30
C ARG A 161 -4.02 -8.69 11.39
N ASN A 162 -4.59 -8.87 12.58
CA ASN A 162 -5.77 -9.72 12.75
C ASN A 162 -7.01 -9.15 12.03
N LEU A 163 -7.09 -7.81 11.87
CA LEU A 163 -8.18 -7.17 11.11
C LEU A 163 -8.06 -7.40 9.60
N VAL A 164 -6.82 -7.39 9.06
CA VAL A 164 -6.58 -7.46 7.61
C VAL A 164 -6.33 -8.87 7.09
N GLU A 165 -5.91 -9.78 7.97
CA GLU A 165 -5.61 -11.18 7.68
C GLU A 165 -6.14 -12.03 8.84
N PRO A 166 -7.48 -12.21 8.93
CA PRO A 166 -8.07 -13.02 9.99
C PRO A 166 -7.57 -14.48 9.86
N PRO A 167 -7.29 -15.16 10.98
CA PRO A 167 -6.81 -16.53 10.95
C PRO A 167 -7.82 -17.43 10.21
N GLU A 168 -7.33 -18.38 9.42
CA GLU A 168 -8.20 -19.32 8.73
C GLU A 168 -9.10 -20.04 9.75
N PRO A 169 -10.40 -20.22 9.45
CA PRO A 169 -11.30 -20.94 10.33
C PRO A 169 -10.74 -22.34 10.55
N GLU A 170 -10.67 -22.78 11.82
CA GLU A 170 -10.23 -24.14 12.13
C GLU A 170 -11.11 -25.13 11.34
N PRO A 171 -10.52 -26.18 10.75
CA PRO A 171 -11.27 -27.15 9.97
C PRO A 171 -12.41 -27.69 10.85
N GLU A 172 -13.64 -27.55 10.37
CA GLU A 172 -14.82 -28.14 11.01
C GLU A 172 -14.55 -29.63 11.15
N GLN A 173 -14.37 -30.12 12.39
CA GLN A 173 -14.26 -31.54 12.64
C GLN A 173 -15.62 -32.14 12.33
N GLU A 174 -15.73 -32.84 11.19
CA GLU A 174 -16.90 -33.64 10.87
C GLU A 174 -17.19 -34.55 12.07
N PRO A 175 -18.43 -34.65 12.54
CA PRO A 175 -18.75 -35.48 13.69
C PRO A 175 -18.30 -36.90 13.38
N GLU A 176 -17.32 -37.38 14.15
CA GLU A 176 -16.77 -38.72 14.11
C GLU A 176 -17.95 -39.70 14.14
N ALA A 177 -18.21 -40.37 13.02
CA ALA A 177 -19.26 -41.36 12.92
C ALA A 177 -19.00 -42.41 13.99
N THR A 178 -19.85 -42.43 15.01
CA THR A 178 -19.78 -43.41 16.08
C THR A 178 -20.05 -44.77 15.45
N GLU A 179 -18.99 -45.55 15.25
CA GLU A 179 -19.11 -46.95 14.84
C GLU A 179 -19.76 -47.69 16.02
N GLU A 180 -21.07 -47.91 15.92
CA GLU A 180 -21.77 -48.83 16.81
C GLU A 180 -21.21 -50.23 16.57
N GLU A 181 -20.52 -50.75 17.59
CA GLU A 181 -20.04 -52.12 17.69
C GLU A 181 -21.22 -53.09 17.54
N SER A 182 -21.38 -53.66 16.35
CA SER A 182 -22.28 -54.79 16.10
C SER A 182 -21.63 -56.08 16.60
N GLU A 183 -21.86 -56.38 17.87
CA GLU A 183 -21.62 -57.68 18.50
C GLU A 183 -22.48 -58.77 17.84
N THR A 184 -21.92 -59.62 16.98
CA THR A 184 -22.45 -60.97 16.69
C THR A 184 -21.41 -61.92 16.08
N GLY A 185 -20.91 -62.84 16.92
CA GLY A 185 -20.86 -64.29 16.69
C GLY A 185 -20.06 -64.87 15.52
N GLU A 186 -18.92 -65.49 15.84
CA GLU A 186 -18.31 -66.58 15.05
C GLU A 186 -19.26 -67.80 14.97
N PRO A 187 -19.16 -68.68 13.95
CA PRO A 187 -18.17 -69.77 14.02
C PRO A 187 -17.52 -70.23 12.69
N SER A 188 -16.24 -70.61 12.80
CA SER A 188 -15.48 -71.72 12.18
C SER A 188 -15.87 -72.29 10.80
N THR A 189 -14.88 -72.49 9.90
CA THR A 189 -14.23 -73.80 9.62
C THR A 189 -13.10 -73.67 8.59
N ASP A 190 -12.02 -74.42 8.82
CA ASP A 190 -10.88 -74.69 7.95
C ASP A 190 -11.25 -75.35 6.61
N ASP A 191 -10.47 -75.10 5.55
CA ASP A 191 -9.97 -76.16 4.66
C ASP A 191 -8.81 -75.68 3.76
N GLU A 192 -7.96 -76.63 3.37
CA GLU A 192 -6.60 -76.47 2.88
C GLU A 192 -6.48 -76.46 1.33
N ARG A 193 -5.30 -76.01 0.87
CA ARG A 193 -4.54 -76.52 -0.29
C ARG A 193 -4.97 -76.11 -1.72
N ALA A 194 -4.05 -75.45 -2.44
CA ALA A 194 -3.21 -76.06 -3.50
C ALA A 194 -2.52 -74.99 -4.38
N ALA A 195 -1.28 -75.31 -4.74
CA ALA A 195 -0.46 -74.59 -5.72
C ALA A 195 -0.99 -74.74 -7.16
N ASP A 196 -0.65 -73.82 -8.06
CA ASP A 196 0.21 -74.08 -9.23
C ASP A 196 0.08 -72.99 -10.33
N SER A 197 1.26 -72.64 -10.88
CA SER A 197 1.63 -72.13 -12.21
C SER A 197 1.03 -70.85 -12.83
N GLY A 198 1.94 -70.00 -13.34
CA GLY A 198 1.66 -68.87 -14.22
C GLY A 198 2.87 -67.95 -14.48
N ASP A 199 3.86 -68.47 -15.22
CA ASP A 199 5.09 -67.82 -15.72
C ASP A 199 4.83 -66.98 -16.99
N SER A 200 5.57 -65.86 -17.15
CA SER A 200 6.05 -65.18 -18.40
C SER A 200 6.33 -63.69 -18.09
N ALA A 201 7.59 -63.28 -17.86
CA ALA A 201 8.58 -62.81 -18.85
C ALA A 201 8.36 -61.33 -19.27
N GLU A 202 9.23 -60.41 -18.82
CA GLU A 202 10.34 -59.76 -19.61
C GLU A 202 9.79 -58.47 -20.29
N ASP A 203 10.36 -57.25 -20.22
CA ASP A 203 11.75 -56.80 -20.41
C ASP A 203 11.91 -55.30 -20.05
N GLU A 204 13.15 -54.94 -19.62
CA GLU A 204 13.96 -53.74 -19.98
C GLU A 204 13.44 -52.32 -19.68
N ASP A 205 14.24 -51.27 -19.45
CA ASP A 205 15.66 -50.95 -19.22
C ASP A 205 15.66 -49.40 -18.99
N GLY A 206 16.69 -48.86 -18.35
CA GLY A 206 17.02 -47.43 -18.48
C GLY A 206 17.23 -46.68 -17.19
N SER A 207 18.43 -46.84 -16.63
CA SER A 207 19.08 -45.84 -15.78
C SER A 207 19.33 -44.54 -16.55
N ASP A 208 19.35 -43.39 -15.88
CA ASP A 208 20.59 -42.62 -15.71
C ASP A 208 20.36 -41.30 -14.97
N GLU A 209 21.24 -41.09 -14.01
CA GLU A 209 21.47 -39.88 -13.24
C GLU A 209 22.10 -38.80 -14.12
N ALA A 210 21.82 -37.53 -13.83
CA ALA A 210 22.70 -36.43 -14.21
C ALA A 210 22.60 -35.28 -13.20
N GLU A 211 23.56 -35.27 -12.26
CA GLU A 211 24.07 -34.05 -11.64
C GLU A 211 24.69 -33.13 -12.71
N ASN A 212 24.62 -31.82 -12.44
CA ASN A 212 25.77 -30.89 -12.38
C ASN A 212 25.50 -29.54 -13.08
N GLY A 213 25.86 -28.46 -12.37
CA GLY A 213 26.71 -27.44 -12.99
C GLY A 213 26.15 -26.04 -13.16
N ASN A 214 26.19 -25.27 -12.07
CA ASN A 214 26.84 -23.96 -11.95
C ASN A 214 27.07 -23.11 -13.23
N ASN A 215 26.60 -21.87 -13.24
CA ASN A 215 27.40 -20.77 -13.82
C ASN A 215 27.11 -19.41 -13.16
N GLY A 216 28.18 -18.75 -12.71
CA GLY A 216 28.19 -17.40 -12.17
C GLY A 216 28.77 -16.35 -13.14
N SER A 217 28.48 -15.09 -12.84
CA SER A 217 29.21 -13.87 -13.26
C SER A 217 28.55 -12.71 -12.51
N GLY A 218 29.20 -11.82 -11.75
CA GLY A 218 30.60 -11.41 -11.74
C GLY A 218 30.67 -9.93 -12.14
N GLY A 219 31.14 -9.04 -11.26
CA GLY A 219 31.55 -7.68 -11.65
C GLY A 219 31.35 -6.59 -10.60
N GLU A 220 32.14 -6.60 -9.52
CA GLU A 220 32.35 -5.44 -8.64
C GLU A 220 33.67 -4.76 -9.05
N GLY A 221 33.63 -3.45 -9.25
CA GLY A 221 34.79 -2.63 -9.59
C GLY A 221 34.86 -1.41 -8.66
N GLU A 222 35.90 -1.38 -7.84
CA GLU A 222 36.37 -0.22 -7.07
C GLU A 222 37.07 0.80 -7.99
N THR A 223 36.87 2.11 -7.72
CA THR A 223 37.91 3.11 -7.37
C THR A 223 37.49 4.55 -7.72
N ALA A 224 37.98 5.47 -6.87
CA ALA A 224 38.08 6.94 -6.95
C ALA A 224 36.93 7.78 -6.40
#